data_AF-A0A7V2QLY2-F1
#
_entry.id   AF-A0A7V2QLY2-F1
#
_cell.length_a   1.000
_cell.length_b   1.000
_cell.length_c   1.000
_cell.angle_alpha   90.00
_cell.angle_beta   90.00
_cell.angle_gamma   90.00
#
_symmetry.space_group_name_H-M   'P 1'
#
loop_
_entity.id
_entity.type
_entity.pdbx_description
1 polymer ?
#
loop_
_entity_poly.entity_id
_entity_poly.type
_entity_poly.pdbx_seq_one_letter_code
_entity_poly.pdbx_strand_id
1 'polypeptide(L)'
;MDYRLGVRLAILVLFSSYINIGLKDLFQQPRPFDINPSVQLSDVEGYGLPSAHAQTSTLFWAGIAIRVHKMWFSVAAIGLIVVIGFSRIYLGVHFPTDVLAGWLIGGALLCLDVVLEPGISRRLAQLSLRFQVLLALVVPLLLLLVHPVDHTAYFTGILTGMALGLALAHRYIPWGVRGPWWQRAFRFLIGSAVIFAFQLGLNEVLPSEDGTAFHLGLRFLGAGIIGVWVTLGAPWLFRILRLVPKAERSQG
;
A
#
# COMPACT_ATOMS: atom_id res chain seq x y z
N MET A 1 2.90 8.59 -14.92
CA MET A 1 1.98 7.98 -13.94
C MET A 1 1.15 9.09 -13.33
N ASP A 2 -0.17 8.94 -13.31
CA ASP A 2 -1.08 9.88 -12.64
C ASP A 2 -0.92 9.74 -11.12
N TYR A 3 -0.89 10.86 -10.38
CA TYR A 3 -0.83 10.86 -8.92
C TYR A 3 -1.98 10.04 -8.32
N ARG A 4 -3.19 10.18 -8.90
CA ARG A 4 -4.38 9.45 -8.43
C ARG A 4 -4.20 7.94 -8.57
N LEU A 5 -3.54 7.49 -9.64
CA LEU A 5 -3.21 6.08 -9.83
C LEU A 5 -2.22 5.59 -8.77
N GLY A 6 -1.16 6.37 -8.50
CA GLY A 6 -0.18 6.00 -7.48
C GLY A 6 -0.80 5.86 -6.10
N VAL A 7 -1.62 6.82 -5.69
CA VAL A 7 -2.33 6.76 -4.40
C VAL A 7 -3.33 5.60 -4.35
N ARG A 8 -4.09 5.37 -5.43
CA ARG A 8 -5.02 4.24 -5.52
C ARG A 8 -4.31 2.90 -5.36
N LEU A 9 -3.21 2.69 -6.10
CA LEU A 9 -2.41 1.47 -5.97
C LEU A 9 -1.83 1.30 -4.57
N ALA A 10 -1.36 2.39 -3.94
CA ALA A 10 -0.85 2.34 -2.58
C ALA A 10 -1.94 1.95 -1.57
N ILE A 11 -3.15 2.53 -1.65
CA ILE A 11 -4.30 2.13 -0.82
C ILE A 11 -4.63 0.65 -1.04
N LEU A 12 -4.68 0.21 -2.31
CA LEU A 12 -5.04 -1.15 -2.65
C LEU A 12 -3.99 -2.17 -2.17
N VAL A 13 -2.70 -1.83 -2.25
CA VAL A 13 -1.60 -2.65 -1.69
C VAL A 13 -1.72 -2.75 -0.17
N LEU A 14 -1.95 -1.64 0.54
CA LEU A 14 -2.09 -1.66 2.01
C LEU A 14 -3.31 -2.49 2.45
N PHE A 15 -4.44 -2.32 1.77
CA PHE A 15 -5.64 -3.12 2.03
C PHE A 15 -5.41 -4.60 1.73
N SER A 16 -4.73 -4.91 0.62
CA SER A 16 -4.31 -6.26 0.28
C SER A 16 -3.40 -6.87 1.35
N SER A 17 -2.46 -6.11 1.90
CA SER A 17 -1.58 -6.58 2.98
C SER A 17 -2.36 -6.87 4.27
N TYR A 18 -3.37 -6.07 4.60
CA TYR A 18 -4.29 -6.35 5.72
C TYR A 18 -5.02 -7.68 5.51
N ILE A 19 -5.60 -7.91 4.32
CA ILE A 19 -6.24 -9.18 3.97
C ILE A 19 -5.24 -10.35 4.06
N ASN A 20 -4.01 -10.16 3.58
CA ASN A 20 -2.99 -11.20 3.60
C ASN A 20 -2.65 -11.66 5.02
N ILE A 21 -2.46 -10.72 5.96
CA ILE A 21 -2.20 -11.04 7.37
C ILE A 21 -3.39 -11.79 7.97
N GLY A 22 -4.61 -11.28 7.80
CA GLY A 22 -5.80 -11.95 8.34
C GLY A 22 -5.97 -13.37 7.79
N LEU A 23 -5.66 -13.60 6.51
CA LEU A 23 -5.70 -14.96 5.93
C LEU A 23 -4.56 -15.85 6.44
N LYS A 24 -3.37 -15.29 6.68
CA LYS A 24 -2.26 -16.03 7.30
C LYS A 24 -2.63 -16.52 8.69
N ASP A 25 -3.22 -15.64 9.50
CA ASP A 25 -3.60 -15.98 10.87
C ASP A 25 -4.84 -16.88 10.93
N LEU A 26 -5.66 -16.87 9.87
CA LEU A 26 -6.78 -17.81 9.70
C LEU A 26 -6.33 -19.22 9.28
N PHE A 27 -5.45 -19.33 8.28
CA PHE A 27 -5.04 -20.62 7.73
C PHE A 27 -3.90 -21.28 8.50
N GLN A 28 -3.03 -20.47 9.12
CA GLN A 28 -1.91 -20.90 9.94
C GLN A 28 -1.02 -21.97 9.28
N GLN A 29 -0.91 -21.92 7.95
CA GLN A 29 -0.20 -22.95 7.22
C GLN A 29 1.31 -22.87 7.52
N PRO A 30 1.96 -23.98 7.93
CA PRO A 30 3.40 -24.01 8.09
C PRO A 30 4.10 -23.77 6.75
N ARG A 31 5.34 -23.31 6.82
CA ARG A 31 6.21 -23.09 5.66
C ARG A 31 7.01 -24.34 5.32
N PRO A 32 7.62 -24.42 4.13
CA PRO A 32 8.45 -25.56 3.75
C PRO A 32 9.63 -25.80 4.72
N PHE A 33 10.24 -24.73 5.23
CA PHE A 33 11.34 -24.83 6.18
C PHE A 33 10.94 -25.33 7.57
N ASP A 34 9.67 -25.20 7.97
CA ASP A 34 9.17 -25.77 9.23
C ASP A 34 9.16 -27.31 9.18
N ILE A 35 9.07 -27.88 7.97
CA ILE A 35 9.13 -29.32 7.71
C ILE A 35 10.56 -29.77 7.47
N ASN A 36 11.32 -29.00 6.69
CA ASN A 36 12.71 -29.28 6.37
C ASN A 36 13.56 -27.99 6.42
N PRO A 37 14.23 -27.70 7.54
CA PRO A 37 15.01 -26.47 7.70
C PRO A 37 16.11 -26.27 6.66
N SER A 38 16.63 -27.35 6.06
CA SER A 38 17.71 -27.27 5.05
C SER A 38 17.30 -26.56 3.76
N VAL A 39 16.01 -26.36 3.52
CA VAL A 39 15.51 -25.68 2.32
C VAL A 39 15.46 -24.16 2.46
N GLN A 40 15.66 -23.62 3.68
CA GLN A 40 15.55 -22.20 3.92
C GLN A 40 16.77 -21.45 3.39
N LEU A 41 16.55 -20.61 2.38
CA LEU A 41 17.60 -19.73 1.82
C LEU A 41 17.39 -18.26 2.18
N SER A 42 16.34 -17.93 2.94
CA SER A 42 16.00 -16.58 3.37
C SER A 42 15.23 -16.62 4.69
N ASP A 43 15.57 -15.72 5.61
CA ASP A 43 14.86 -15.56 6.88
C ASP A 43 13.52 -14.88 6.66
N VAL A 44 12.44 -15.54 7.09
CA VAL A 44 11.08 -15.02 7.02
C VAL A 44 10.27 -15.58 8.19
N GLU A 45 9.51 -14.74 8.85
CA GLU A 45 8.64 -15.13 9.95
C GLU A 45 7.16 -15.31 9.52
N GLY A 46 6.37 -15.89 10.43
CA GLY A 46 4.93 -16.08 10.30
C GLY A 46 4.51 -17.14 9.27
N TYR A 47 3.20 -17.29 9.07
CA TYR A 47 2.62 -18.37 8.27
C TYR A 47 2.86 -18.25 6.75
N GLY A 48 2.78 -19.38 6.05
CA GLY A 48 3.05 -19.49 4.61
C GLY A 48 1.92 -19.03 3.71
N LEU A 49 0.67 -19.44 3.98
CA LEU A 49 -0.47 -19.20 3.10
C LEU A 49 -1.23 -17.93 3.47
N PRO A 50 -1.53 -17.00 2.54
CA PRO A 50 -1.06 -16.90 1.16
C PRO A 50 0.25 -16.09 1.03
N SER A 51 0.96 -16.28 -0.08
CA SER A 51 2.21 -15.56 -0.34
C SER A 51 1.95 -14.07 -0.60
N ALA A 52 2.41 -13.23 0.35
CA ALA A 52 2.30 -11.78 0.24
C ALA A 52 3.01 -11.21 -1.01
N HIS A 53 4.17 -11.76 -1.38
CA HIS A 53 4.93 -11.32 -2.56
C HIS A 53 4.17 -11.62 -3.85
N ALA A 54 3.59 -12.82 -3.98
CA ALA A 54 2.75 -13.17 -5.14
C ALA A 54 1.50 -12.29 -5.22
N GLN A 55 0.84 -12.06 -4.08
CA GLN A 55 -0.37 -11.23 -4.00
C GLN A 55 -0.13 -9.76 -4.36
N THR A 56 0.87 -9.14 -3.72
CA THR A 56 1.20 -7.72 -3.94
C THR A 56 1.79 -7.45 -5.32
N SER A 57 2.66 -8.34 -5.83
CA SER A 57 3.20 -8.20 -7.18
C SER A 57 2.12 -8.30 -8.25
N THR A 58 1.16 -9.22 -8.10
CA THR A 58 0.00 -9.34 -9.01
C THR A 58 -0.78 -8.04 -9.04
N LEU A 59 -1.18 -7.55 -7.87
CA LEU A 59 -1.98 -6.34 -7.73
C LEU A 59 -1.26 -5.12 -8.30
N PHE A 60 0.02 -4.94 -7.97
CA PHE A 60 0.80 -3.78 -8.39
C PHE A 60 1.12 -3.80 -9.90
N TRP A 61 1.73 -4.87 -10.40
CA TRP A 61 2.19 -4.94 -11.79
C TRP A 61 1.03 -5.07 -12.78
N ALA A 62 0.03 -5.92 -12.47
CA ALA A 62 -1.15 -6.02 -13.33
C ALA A 62 -1.99 -4.72 -13.26
N GLY A 63 -2.08 -4.07 -12.09
CA GLY A 63 -2.75 -2.79 -11.95
C GLY A 63 -2.13 -1.68 -12.81
N ILE A 64 -0.80 -1.61 -12.89
CA ILE A 64 -0.11 -0.69 -13.81
C ILE A 64 -0.34 -1.11 -15.26
N ALA A 65 -0.25 -2.41 -15.58
CA ALA A 65 -0.42 -2.91 -16.94
C ALA A 65 -1.79 -2.57 -17.54
N ILE A 66 -2.86 -2.70 -16.74
CA ILE A 66 -4.23 -2.32 -17.13
C ILE A 66 -4.28 -0.84 -17.53
N ARG A 67 -3.49 0.04 -16.92
CA ARG A 67 -3.49 1.48 -17.24
C ARG A 67 -2.56 1.87 -18.37
N VAL A 68 -1.48 1.14 -18.57
CA VAL A 68 -0.51 1.43 -19.63
C VAL A 68 -1.05 1.03 -21.00
N HIS A 69 -1.89 -0.01 -21.08
CA HIS A 69 -2.49 -0.51 -22.33
C HIS A 69 -1.46 -0.77 -23.45
N LYS A 70 -0.24 -1.22 -23.09
CA LYS A 70 0.79 -1.62 -24.06
C LYS A 70 1.12 -3.10 -23.87
N MET A 71 1.03 -3.87 -24.95
CA MET A 71 1.26 -5.32 -24.93
C MET A 71 2.64 -5.66 -24.33
N TRP A 72 3.70 -5.00 -24.77
CA TRP A 72 5.06 -5.25 -24.24
C TRP A 72 5.13 -5.07 -22.72
N PHE A 73 4.41 -4.09 -22.17
CA PHE A 73 4.39 -3.83 -20.74
C PHE A 73 3.59 -4.89 -20.00
N SER A 74 2.44 -5.32 -20.54
CA SER A 74 1.64 -6.41 -19.97
C SER A 74 2.43 -7.73 -19.94
N VAL A 75 3.17 -8.05 -21.00
CA VAL A 75 4.05 -9.24 -21.02
C VAL A 75 5.13 -9.11 -19.95
N ALA A 76 5.80 -7.96 -19.85
CA ALA A 76 6.83 -7.73 -18.84
C ALA A 76 6.27 -7.82 -17.41
N ALA A 77 5.08 -7.26 -17.16
CA ALA A 77 4.39 -7.32 -15.88
C ALA A 77 4.05 -8.77 -15.49
N ILE A 78 3.50 -9.57 -16.41
CA ILE A 78 3.22 -10.98 -16.18
C ILE A 78 4.52 -11.75 -15.89
N GLY A 79 5.58 -11.51 -16.68
CA GLY A 79 6.89 -12.10 -16.44
C GLY A 79 7.43 -11.79 -15.04
N LEU A 80 7.33 -10.54 -14.60
CA LEU A 80 7.73 -10.15 -13.24
C LEU A 80 6.90 -10.82 -12.15
N ILE A 81 5.57 -10.89 -12.29
CA ILE A 81 4.68 -11.57 -11.33
C ILE A 81 5.08 -13.05 -11.18
N VAL A 82 5.35 -13.71 -12.30
CA VAL A 82 5.76 -15.12 -12.35
C VAL A 82 7.13 -15.31 -11.69
N VAL A 83 8.13 -14.51 -12.06
CA VAL A 83 9.49 -14.58 -11.49
C VAL A 83 9.48 -14.30 -9.99
N ILE A 84 8.69 -13.31 -9.52
CA ILE A 84 8.54 -13.01 -8.10
C ILE A 84 7.94 -14.21 -7.36
N GLY A 85 6.88 -14.84 -7.91
CA GLY A 85 6.28 -16.03 -7.32
C GLY A 85 7.26 -17.21 -7.24
N PHE A 86 7.95 -17.52 -8.35
CA PHE A 86 8.94 -18.60 -8.38
C PHE A 86 10.12 -18.36 -7.45
N SER A 87 10.58 -17.11 -7.29
CA SER A 87 11.65 -16.80 -6.34
C SER A 87 11.30 -17.21 -4.91
N ARG A 88 10.01 -17.14 -4.52
CA ARG A 88 9.57 -17.55 -3.19
C ARG A 88 9.60 -19.06 -2.98
N ILE A 89 9.32 -19.83 -4.03
CA ILE A 89 9.43 -21.30 -4.01
C ILE A 89 10.91 -21.68 -3.95
N TYR A 90 11.74 -21.05 -4.80
CA TYR A 90 13.17 -21.28 -4.86
C TYR A 90 13.87 -21.00 -3.53
N LEU A 91 13.48 -19.93 -2.82
CA LEU A 91 14.02 -19.59 -1.50
C LEU A 91 13.56 -20.52 -0.37
N GLY A 92 12.69 -21.49 -0.66
CA GLY A 92 12.17 -22.45 0.32
C GLY A 92 11.22 -21.86 1.35
N VAL A 93 10.67 -20.66 1.10
CA VAL A 93 9.83 -19.95 2.09
C VAL A 93 8.33 -20.13 1.86
N HIS A 94 7.92 -20.69 0.71
CA HIS A 94 6.53 -20.87 0.31
C HIS A 94 6.35 -22.14 -0.51
N PHE A 95 5.21 -22.80 -0.32
CA PHE A 95 4.76 -23.86 -1.23
C PHE A 95 4.21 -23.27 -2.54
N PRO A 96 4.17 -24.05 -3.64
CA PRO A 96 3.50 -23.62 -4.86
C PRO A 96 2.04 -23.21 -4.65
N THR A 97 1.34 -23.86 -3.72
CA THR A 97 -0.05 -23.54 -3.33
C THR A 97 -0.15 -22.14 -2.71
N ASP A 98 0.83 -21.72 -1.90
CA ASP A 98 0.85 -20.38 -1.28
C ASP A 98 0.97 -19.28 -2.33
N VAL A 99 1.80 -19.53 -3.35
CA VAL A 99 2.03 -18.61 -4.47
C VAL A 99 0.78 -18.53 -5.35
N LEU A 100 0.18 -19.68 -5.68
CA LEU A 100 -1.07 -19.73 -6.44
C LEU A 100 -2.20 -18.97 -5.72
N ALA A 101 -2.37 -19.21 -4.42
CA ALA A 101 -3.36 -18.48 -3.62
C ALA A 101 -3.08 -16.98 -3.62
N GLY A 102 -1.80 -16.58 -3.47
CA GLY A 102 -1.40 -15.18 -3.56
C GLY A 102 -1.79 -14.54 -4.90
N TRP A 103 -1.50 -15.18 -6.03
CA TRP A 103 -1.89 -14.70 -7.36
C TRP A 103 -3.41 -14.57 -7.51
N LEU A 104 -4.17 -15.58 -7.06
CA LEU A 104 -5.64 -15.58 -7.13
C LEU A 104 -6.24 -14.45 -6.29
N ILE A 105 -5.79 -14.26 -5.06
CA ILE A 105 -6.27 -13.20 -4.16
C ILE A 105 -5.91 -11.82 -4.72
N GLY A 106 -4.66 -11.64 -5.19
CA GLY A 106 -4.21 -10.38 -5.78
C GLY A 106 -5.00 -10.01 -7.03
N GLY A 107 -5.25 -10.98 -7.90
CA GLY A 107 -6.09 -10.82 -9.09
C GLY A 107 -7.55 -10.51 -8.75
N ALA A 108 -8.12 -11.20 -7.75
CA ALA A 108 -9.50 -10.96 -7.31
C ALA A 108 -9.68 -9.55 -6.72
N LEU A 109 -8.75 -9.10 -5.86
CA LEU A 109 -8.77 -7.75 -5.29
C LEU A 109 -8.62 -6.68 -6.37
N LEU A 110 -7.74 -6.90 -7.36
CA LEU A 110 -7.58 -5.98 -8.49
C LEU A 110 -8.84 -5.93 -9.36
N CYS A 111 -9.46 -7.08 -9.64
CA CYS A 111 -10.72 -7.15 -10.38
C CYS A 111 -11.83 -6.37 -9.65
N LEU A 112 -11.95 -6.59 -8.33
CA LEU A 112 -12.91 -5.88 -7.48
C LEU A 112 -12.68 -4.36 -7.51
N ASP A 113 -11.44 -3.92 -7.41
CA ASP A 113 -11.06 -2.50 -7.50
C ASP A 113 -11.43 -1.90 -8.87
N VAL A 114 -11.14 -2.59 -9.98
CA VAL A 114 -11.51 -2.12 -11.32
C VAL A 114 -13.02 -1.97 -11.49
N VAL A 115 -13.80 -2.91 -10.95
CA VAL A 115 -15.27 -2.89 -11.06
C VAL A 115 -15.92 -1.87 -10.12
N LEU A 116 -15.49 -1.78 -8.87
CA LEU A 116 -16.17 -0.98 -7.85
C LEU A 116 -15.66 0.47 -7.77
N GLU A 117 -14.41 0.74 -8.09
CA GLU A 117 -13.81 2.07 -7.88
C GLU A 117 -14.52 3.22 -8.58
N PRO A 118 -15.01 3.10 -9.84
CA PRO A 118 -15.72 4.20 -10.49
C PRO A 118 -17.01 4.58 -9.75
N GLY A 119 -17.68 3.59 -9.13
CA GLY A 119 -18.87 3.81 -8.32
C GLY A 119 -18.55 4.38 -6.94
N ILE A 120 -17.55 3.81 -6.26
CA ILE A 120 -17.10 4.24 -4.94
C ILE A 120 -16.59 5.69 -4.99
N SER A 121 -15.70 6.00 -5.93
CA SER A 121 -15.13 7.35 -6.09
C SER A 121 -16.20 8.41 -6.35
N ARG A 122 -17.18 8.10 -7.21
CA ARG A 122 -18.32 9.00 -7.48
C ARG A 122 -19.16 9.26 -6.23
N ARG A 123 -19.50 8.21 -5.48
CA ARG A 123 -20.28 8.34 -4.23
C ARG A 123 -19.52 9.12 -3.18
N LEU A 124 -18.24 8.82 -2.97
CA LEU A 124 -17.39 9.55 -2.02
C LEU A 124 -17.28 11.03 -2.40
N ALA A 125 -17.16 11.37 -3.68
CA ALA A 125 -17.10 12.74 -4.15
C ALA A 125 -18.40 13.55 -3.90
N GLN A 126 -19.55 12.87 -3.76
CA GLN A 126 -20.83 13.50 -3.43
C GLN A 126 -21.01 13.72 -1.91
N LEU A 127 -20.23 13.05 -1.07
CA LEU A 127 -20.30 13.21 0.38
C LEU A 127 -19.70 14.55 0.81
N SER A 128 -20.22 15.11 1.91
CA SER A 128 -19.59 16.27 2.54
C SER A 128 -18.23 15.89 3.12
N LEU A 129 -17.33 16.87 3.24
CA LEU A 129 -15.99 16.65 3.82
C LEU A 129 -16.05 15.99 5.20
N ARG A 130 -17.05 16.35 6.03
CA ARG A 130 -17.24 15.76 7.37
C ARG A 130 -17.44 14.24 7.27
N PHE A 131 -18.25 13.79 6.33
CA PHE A 131 -18.49 12.36 6.12
C PHE A 131 -17.30 11.65 5.48
N GLN A 132 -16.55 12.29 4.58
CA GLN A 132 -15.32 11.72 4.03
C GLN A 132 -14.27 11.51 5.14
N VAL A 133 -14.08 12.50 6.00
CA VAL A 133 -13.18 12.40 7.16
C VAL A 133 -13.67 11.34 8.15
N LEU A 134 -14.97 11.28 8.42
CA LEU A 134 -15.55 10.25 9.29
C LEU A 134 -15.27 8.85 8.75
N LEU A 135 -15.51 8.60 7.46
CA LEU A 135 -15.21 7.31 6.82
C LEU A 135 -13.71 6.99 6.84
N ALA A 136 -12.85 7.98 6.59
CA ALA A 136 -11.40 7.84 6.62
C ALA A 136 -10.87 7.42 8.00
N LEU A 137 -11.53 7.83 9.08
CA LEU A 137 -11.18 7.46 10.46
C LEU A 137 -11.83 6.13 10.87
N VAL A 138 -13.13 5.99 10.63
CA VAL A 138 -13.92 4.88 11.17
C VAL A 138 -13.63 3.59 10.44
N VAL A 139 -13.53 3.59 9.11
CA VAL A 139 -13.38 2.34 8.34
C VAL A 139 -12.07 1.62 8.70
N PRO A 140 -10.88 2.25 8.66
CA PRO A 140 -9.65 1.55 9.02
C PRO A 140 -9.56 1.24 10.52
N LEU A 141 -10.17 2.06 11.38
CA LEU A 141 -10.26 1.75 12.81
C LEU A 141 -11.09 0.48 13.06
N LEU A 142 -12.22 0.31 12.38
CA LEU A 142 -13.01 -0.93 12.46
C LEU A 142 -12.21 -2.13 11.95
N LEU A 143 -11.43 -1.98 10.87
CA LEU A 143 -10.52 -3.03 10.40
C LEU A 143 -9.48 -3.40 11.46
N LEU A 144 -8.91 -2.41 12.16
CA LEU A 144 -8.00 -2.67 13.28
C LEU A 144 -8.70 -3.45 14.40
N LEU A 145 -9.92 -3.07 14.77
CA LEU A 145 -10.67 -3.76 15.83
C LEU A 145 -11.02 -5.22 15.47
N VAL A 146 -11.24 -5.51 14.18
CA VAL A 146 -11.48 -6.89 13.71
C VAL A 146 -10.22 -7.76 13.83
N HIS A 147 -9.04 -7.18 13.65
CA HIS A 147 -7.78 -7.91 13.70
C HIS A 147 -6.70 -7.08 14.41
N PRO A 148 -6.69 -7.03 15.75
CA PRO A 148 -5.88 -6.10 16.54
C PRO A 148 -4.46 -6.62 16.76
N VAL A 149 -3.66 -6.66 15.70
CA VAL A 149 -2.24 -7.02 15.77
C VAL A 149 -1.36 -5.87 15.28
N ASP A 150 -0.09 -5.93 15.61
CA ASP A 150 0.86 -4.86 15.36
C ASP A 150 0.95 -4.47 13.86
N HIS A 151 1.06 -5.45 12.96
CA HIS A 151 1.13 -5.18 11.53
C HIS A 151 -0.17 -4.60 10.93
N THR A 152 -1.34 -5.03 11.42
CA THR A 152 -2.61 -4.47 10.95
C THR A 152 -2.84 -3.07 11.51
N ALA A 153 -2.38 -2.77 12.74
CA ALA A 153 -2.34 -1.42 13.28
C ALA A 153 -1.49 -0.49 12.40
N TYR A 154 -0.32 -0.98 11.96
CA TYR A 154 0.53 -0.24 11.05
C TYR A 154 -0.17 0.04 9.70
N PHE A 155 -0.71 -0.98 9.02
CA PHE A 155 -1.35 -0.78 7.71
C PHE A 155 -2.65 0.04 7.78
N THR A 156 -3.51 -0.21 8.77
CA THR A 156 -4.74 0.57 8.97
C THR A 156 -4.46 2.00 9.39
N GLY A 157 -3.38 2.24 10.14
CA GLY A 157 -2.86 3.57 10.43
C GLY A 157 -2.49 4.32 9.16
N ILE A 158 -1.62 3.74 8.30
CA ILE A 158 -1.26 4.37 7.01
C ILE A 158 -2.52 4.63 6.16
N LEU A 159 -3.43 3.66 6.06
CA LEU A 159 -4.68 3.81 5.31
C LEU A 159 -5.52 4.99 5.83
N THR A 160 -5.64 5.15 7.15
CA THR A 160 -6.31 6.29 7.79
C THR A 160 -5.68 7.60 7.37
N GLY A 161 -4.35 7.70 7.50
CA GLY A 161 -3.61 8.89 7.14
C GLY A 161 -3.73 9.24 5.66
N MET A 162 -3.67 8.24 4.77
CA MET A 162 -3.84 8.42 3.34
C MET A 162 -5.25 8.88 2.98
N ALA A 163 -6.28 8.28 3.58
CA ALA A 163 -7.67 8.63 3.35
C ALA A 163 -7.98 10.06 3.83
N LEU A 164 -7.50 10.45 5.01
CA LEU A 164 -7.59 11.81 5.53
C LEU A 164 -6.86 12.80 4.62
N GLY A 165 -5.62 12.49 4.25
CA GLY A 165 -4.83 13.35 3.40
C GLY A 165 -5.45 13.53 2.02
N LEU A 166 -6.09 12.51 1.44
CA LEU A 166 -6.86 12.65 0.19
C LEU A 166 -8.11 13.53 0.33
N ALA A 167 -8.89 13.32 1.38
CA ALA A 167 -10.10 14.10 1.64
C ALA A 167 -9.78 15.60 1.76
N LEU A 168 -8.61 15.92 2.33
CA LEU A 168 -8.11 17.30 2.46
C LEU A 168 -7.38 17.80 1.19
N ALA A 169 -6.52 16.99 0.58
CA ALA A 169 -5.66 17.37 -0.54
C ALA A 169 -6.46 17.80 -1.78
N HIS A 170 -7.65 17.21 -2.00
CA HIS A 170 -8.55 17.61 -3.08
C HIS A 170 -8.92 19.09 -3.07
N ARG A 171 -8.80 19.77 -1.92
CA ARG A 171 -9.15 21.18 -1.77
C ARG A 171 -7.96 22.14 -1.82
N TYR A 172 -6.74 21.68 -1.52
CA TYR A 172 -5.62 22.57 -1.21
C TYR A 172 -4.38 22.40 -2.11
N ILE A 173 -4.27 21.31 -2.88
CA ILE A 173 -3.07 21.02 -3.68
C ILE A 173 -3.41 20.95 -5.18
N PRO A 174 -2.77 21.77 -6.02
CA PRO A 174 -2.87 21.62 -7.48
C PRO A 174 -2.14 20.35 -7.93
N TRP A 175 -2.85 19.52 -8.67
CA TRP A 175 -2.35 18.23 -9.15
C TRP A 175 -1.42 18.40 -10.36
N GLY A 176 -0.14 18.11 -10.19
CA GLY A 176 0.85 18.21 -11.27
C GLY A 176 2.01 17.22 -11.12
N VAL A 177 1.98 16.13 -11.90
CA VAL A 177 3.10 15.17 -11.97
C VAL A 177 4.17 15.60 -12.99
N ARG A 178 3.84 16.59 -13.82
CA ARG A 178 4.72 17.13 -14.87
C ARG A 178 5.92 17.85 -14.27
N GLY A 179 6.95 18.02 -15.08
CA GLY A 179 8.27 18.53 -14.67
C GLY A 179 9.40 17.65 -15.23
N PRO A 180 10.62 18.21 -15.36
CA PRO A 180 11.81 17.48 -15.81
C PRO A 180 12.13 16.28 -14.90
N TRP A 181 12.85 15.30 -15.45
CA TRP A 181 13.14 14.04 -14.76
C TRP A 181 13.88 14.24 -13.43
N TRP A 182 14.76 15.23 -13.32
CA TRP A 182 15.50 15.53 -12.08
C TRP A 182 14.57 16.01 -10.96
N GLN A 183 13.53 16.79 -11.27
CA GLN A 183 12.50 17.17 -10.28
C GLN A 183 11.69 15.96 -9.83
N ARG A 184 11.49 14.96 -10.69
CA ARG A 184 10.82 13.71 -10.32
C ARG A 184 11.71 12.88 -9.41
N ALA A 185 12.99 12.75 -9.75
CA ALA A 185 13.97 12.03 -8.94
C ALA A 185 14.09 12.67 -7.54
N PHE A 186 14.20 14.00 -7.47
CA PHE A 186 14.34 14.70 -6.19
C PHE A 186 13.08 14.59 -5.32
N ARG A 187 11.88 14.69 -5.91
CA ARG A 187 10.62 14.44 -5.20
C ARG A 187 10.54 13.01 -4.66
N PHE A 188 10.94 12.03 -5.46
CA PHE A 188 10.99 10.64 -5.02
C PHE A 188 11.97 10.47 -3.85
N LEU A 189 13.19 10.99 -3.97
CA LEU A 189 14.21 10.90 -2.91
C LEU A 189 13.75 11.55 -1.61
N ILE A 190 13.25 12.79 -1.64
CA ILE A 190 12.75 13.47 -0.45
C ILE A 190 11.54 12.72 0.13
N GLY A 191 10.59 12.34 -0.71
CA GLY A 191 9.38 11.62 -0.28
C GLY A 191 9.73 10.32 0.43
N SER A 192 10.60 9.52 -0.17
CA SER A 192 11.08 8.25 0.38
C SER A 192 11.97 8.41 1.61
N ALA A 193 12.85 9.42 1.65
CA ALA A 193 13.72 9.67 2.80
C ALA A 193 12.91 9.97 4.06
N VAL A 194 11.85 10.78 3.94
CA VAL A 194 10.99 11.10 5.09
C VAL A 194 10.21 9.87 5.55
N ILE A 195 9.65 9.07 4.62
CA ILE A 195 8.98 7.81 4.97
C ILE A 195 9.94 6.88 5.71
N PHE A 196 11.15 6.71 5.19
CA PHE A 196 12.16 5.84 5.79
C PHE A 196 12.59 6.33 7.17
N ALA A 197 12.84 7.63 7.34
CA ALA A 197 13.18 8.22 8.63
C ALA A 197 12.05 8.03 9.66
N PHE A 198 10.78 8.22 9.25
CA PHE A 198 9.64 7.95 10.13
C PHE A 198 9.50 6.47 10.46
N GLN A 199 9.73 5.57 9.51
CA GLN A 199 9.67 4.12 9.77
C GLN A 199 10.76 3.68 10.76
N LEU A 200 11.99 4.14 10.58
CA LEU A 200 13.07 3.89 11.53
C LEU A 200 12.71 4.44 12.91
N GLY A 201 12.32 5.71 13.00
CA GLY A 201 11.95 6.33 14.27
C GLY A 201 10.76 5.63 14.94
N LEU A 202 9.76 5.19 14.17
CA LEU A 202 8.61 4.48 14.71
C LEU A 202 9.01 3.11 15.28
N ASN A 203 9.87 2.36 14.59
CA ASN A 203 10.32 1.05 15.04
C ASN A 203 11.24 1.13 16.26
N GLU A 204 12.06 2.18 16.37
CA GLU A 204 12.91 2.43 17.54
C GLU A 204 12.09 2.86 18.77
N VAL A 205 11.09 3.73 18.59
CA VAL A 205 10.27 4.25 19.70
C VAL A 205 9.20 3.25 20.13
N LEU A 206 8.64 2.49 19.19
CA LEU A 206 7.60 1.51 19.42
C LEU A 206 8.00 0.15 18.81
N PRO A 207 8.92 -0.60 19.45
CA PRO A 207 9.30 -1.94 19.01
C PRO A 207 8.08 -2.86 18.91
N SER A 208 8.07 -3.74 17.91
CA SER A 208 6.93 -4.64 17.65
C SER A 208 6.94 -5.83 18.61
N GLU A 209 6.62 -5.61 19.88
CA GLU A 209 6.67 -6.69 20.88
C GLU A 209 5.43 -6.74 21.79
N ASP A 210 4.75 -5.61 22.02
CA ASP A 210 3.67 -5.53 22.99
C ASP A 210 2.30 -5.40 22.31
N GLY A 211 1.54 -6.49 22.19
CA GLY A 211 0.16 -6.50 21.65
C GLY A 211 -0.88 -5.74 22.48
N THR A 212 -0.46 -4.82 23.35
CA THR A 212 -1.36 -4.03 24.20
C THR A 212 -2.17 -3.04 23.38
N ALA A 213 -3.42 -2.78 23.77
CA ALA A 213 -4.28 -1.82 23.09
C ALA A 213 -3.65 -0.42 23.01
N PHE A 214 -2.88 -0.03 24.02
CA PHE A 214 -2.14 1.23 24.04
C PHE A 214 -1.04 1.26 22.96
N HIS A 215 -0.20 0.23 22.88
CA HIS A 215 0.83 0.11 21.84
C HIS A 215 0.22 0.09 20.43
N LEU A 216 -0.84 -0.70 20.21
CA LEU A 216 -1.54 -0.74 18.93
C LEU A 216 -2.11 0.64 18.55
N GLY A 217 -2.64 1.38 19.53
CA GLY A 217 -3.11 2.75 19.34
C GLY A 217 -1.97 3.69 18.91
N LEU A 218 -0.81 3.62 19.58
CA LEU A 218 0.36 4.43 19.23
C LEU A 218 0.92 4.06 17.84
N ARG A 219 0.99 2.77 17.51
CA ARG A 219 1.38 2.27 16.18
C ARG A 219 0.44 2.77 15.10
N PHE A 220 -0.87 2.68 15.32
CA PHE A 220 -1.89 3.18 14.41
C PHE A 220 -1.74 4.70 14.17
N LEU A 221 -1.59 5.49 15.23
CA LEU A 221 -1.44 6.94 15.15
C LEU A 221 -0.13 7.33 14.44
N GLY A 222 0.99 6.70 14.82
CA GLY A 222 2.31 6.95 14.23
C GLY A 222 2.36 6.59 12.75
N ALA A 223 1.80 5.44 12.37
CA ALA A 223 1.69 5.03 10.97
C ALA A 223 0.73 5.94 10.17
N GLY A 224 -0.30 6.51 10.81
CA GLY A 224 -1.16 7.54 10.24
C GLY A 224 -0.41 8.78 9.76
N ILE A 225 0.65 9.19 10.45
CA ILE A 225 1.50 10.32 10.03
C ILE A 225 2.16 10.03 8.68
N ILE A 226 2.62 8.79 8.46
CA ILE A 226 3.20 8.36 7.19
C ILE A 226 2.15 8.47 6.07
N GLY A 227 0.92 8.03 6.32
CA GLY A 227 -0.17 8.11 5.34
C GLY A 227 -0.53 9.56 4.96
N VAL A 228 -0.59 10.46 5.94
CA VAL A 228 -0.81 11.90 5.72
C VAL A 228 0.36 12.51 4.94
N TRP A 229 1.59 12.13 5.27
CA TRP A 229 2.78 12.58 4.53
C TRP A 229 2.70 12.21 3.05
N VAL A 230 2.38 10.95 2.73
CA VAL A 230 2.30 10.47 1.33
C VAL A 230 1.29 11.26 0.51
N THR A 231 0.14 11.60 1.10
CA THR A 231 -1.02 12.12 0.35
C THR A 231 -1.22 13.63 0.45
N LEU A 232 -0.69 14.28 1.48
CA LEU A 232 -0.84 15.71 1.74
C LEU A 232 0.52 16.39 1.99
N GLY A 233 1.34 15.83 2.89
CA GLY A 233 2.59 16.45 3.34
C GLY A 233 3.64 16.62 2.23
N ALA A 234 4.00 15.54 1.54
CA ALA A 234 4.98 15.55 0.46
C ALA A 234 4.54 16.43 -0.71
N PRO A 235 3.30 16.31 -1.25
CA PRO A 235 2.83 17.22 -2.29
C PRO A 235 2.85 18.70 -1.87
N TRP A 236 2.50 19.02 -0.63
CA TRP A 236 2.56 20.38 -0.08
C TRP A 236 4.00 20.89 0.01
N LEU A 237 4.93 20.08 0.50
CA LEU A 237 6.35 20.43 0.56
C LEU A 237 6.92 20.68 -0.85
N PHE A 238 6.61 19.83 -1.81
CA PHE A 238 7.09 19.99 -3.19
C PHE A 238 6.61 21.28 -3.84
N ARG A 239 5.42 21.77 -3.45
CA ARG A 239 4.92 23.08 -3.87
C ARG A 239 5.75 24.21 -3.27
N ILE A 240 6.07 24.14 -1.97
CA ILE A 240 6.91 25.15 -1.29
C ILE A 240 8.31 25.20 -1.91
N LEU A 241 8.89 24.03 -2.18
CA LEU A 241 10.21 23.89 -2.80
C LEU A 241 10.21 24.18 -4.32
N ARG A 242 9.07 24.56 -4.90
CA ARG A 242 8.91 24.84 -6.35
C ARG A 242 9.35 23.67 -7.25
N LEU A 243 9.19 22.44 -6.76
CA LEU A 243 9.49 21.20 -7.49
C LEU A 243 8.32 20.73 -8.38
N VAL A 244 7.23 21.50 -8.40
CA VAL A 244 6.09 21.32 -9.29
C VAL A 244 6.00 22.54 -10.20
N PRO A 245 5.91 22.37 -11.53
CA PRO A 245 5.70 23.49 -12.45
C PRO A 245 4.47 24.30 -12.01
N LYS A 246 4.55 25.64 -12.08
CA LYS A 246 3.35 26.48 -11.87
C LYS A 246 2.28 25.97 -12.83
N ALA A 247 1.10 25.67 -12.31
CA ALA A 247 -0.05 25.38 -13.17
C ALA A 247 -0.18 26.56 -14.15
N GLU A 248 -0.08 26.29 -15.45
CA GLU A 248 -0.50 27.26 -16.46
C GLU A 248 -1.95 27.59 -16.11
N ARG A 249 -2.20 28.85 -15.72
CA ARG A 249 -3.57 29.34 -15.66
C ARG A 249 -4.11 29.15 -17.07
N SER A 250 -5.12 28.30 -17.23
CA SER A 250 -5.91 28.25 -18.45
C SER A 250 -6.37 29.69 -18.74
N GLN A 251 -5.73 30.32 -19.71
CA GLN A 251 -6.21 31.56 -20.29
C GLN A 251 -7.30 31.18 -21.30
N GLY A 252 -8.46 31.84 -21.20
CA GLY A 252 -9.56 31.75 -22.17
C GLY A 252 -10.70 30.88 -21.69
#